data_AF-D5MCV0-F1
#
_entry.id   AF-D5MCV0-F1
#
_cell.length_a   1.000
_cell.length_b   1.000
_cell.length_c   1.000
_cell.angle_alpha   90.00
_cell.angle_beta   90.00
_cell.angle_gamma   90.00
#
_symmetry.space_group_name_H-M   'P 1'
#
loop_
_entity.id
_entity.type
_entity.pdbx_description
1 polymer ?
#
loop_
_entity_poly.entity_id
_entity_poly.type
_entity_poly.pdbx_seq_one_letter_code
_entity_poly.pdbx_strand_id
1 'polypeptide(L)'
;MKFAPPKLDKGQTCSWTVTVPDGFYAKLVISAKAMDRDTYFQTIDSAGNLAKTGNEKMKPYYFVGPKFTIALSSNAPAAFGFKIIWLPFPNIDIGYSGVTEAAEVLNATGIIYKQSIYSRGGIHLLPFPQDPTNYFSLRSALVFEGGSFPGCNYVGNLYQMYRSKKPYSFSSEGSIVVFNLAASGNSDKLLIQDTEYVQDIAQFVELYPEIKTSYTETINGGKLKSSLVSVSGANFKLTKVKMDDEATMAVYYGSPTVGTIVKNYTALEINKAVPLNFQGEVLQFVVSSGKADFTFDGWK
;
A
#
# COMPACT_ATOMS: atom_id res chain seq x y z
N MET A 1 -14.96 17.24 17.92
CA MET A 1 -16.35 17.42 17.44
C MET A 1 -16.97 16.07 17.20
N LYS A 2 -18.04 15.71 17.93
CA LYS A 2 -18.91 14.56 17.64
C LYS A 2 -20.24 15.14 17.13
N PHE A 3 -20.54 15.01 15.84
CA PHE A 3 -21.87 15.28 15.31
C PHE A 3 -22.63 13.96 15.19
N ALA A 4 -23.85 13.89 15.71
CA ALA A 4 -24.75 12.79 15.40
C ALA A 4 -25.20 12.95 13.94
N PRO A 5 -24.96 11.97 13.06
CA PRO A 5 -25.34 12.11 11.66
C PRO A 5 -26.87 12.15 11.50
N PRO A 6 -27.41 12.94 10.56
CA PRO A 6 -28.82 12.92 10.20
C PRO A 6 -29.31 11.49 9.91
N LYS A 7 -30.55 11.20 10.31
CA LYS A 7 -31.22 9.94 9.97
C LYS A 7 -31.76 10.02 8.54
N LEU A 8 -31.75 8.88 7.88
CA LEU A 8 -32.25 8.65 6.53
C LEU A 8 -33.35 7.61 6.59
N ASP A 9 -34.41 7.84 5.82
CA ASP A 9 -35.47 6.86 5.64
C ASP A 9 -35.06 5.80 4.61
N LYS A 10 -35.78 4.67 4.63
CA LYS A 10 -35.60 3.60 3.63
C LYS A 10 -35.87 4.12 2.22
N GLY A 11 -35.04 3.70 1.26
CA GLY A 11 -35.22 3.97 -0.17
C GLY A 11 -34.60 5.28 -0.64
N GLN A 12 -33.91 6.03 0.23
CA GLN A 12 -33.25 7.26 -0.16
C GLN A 12 -31.97 6.97 -0.94
N THR A 13 -31.84 7.66 -2.07
CA THR A 13 -30.63 7.66 -2.91
C THR A 13 -30.20 9.11 -3.11
N CYS A 14 -28.93 9.40 -2.84
CA CYS A 14 -28.37 10.74 -2.96
C CYS A 14 -27.00 10.70 -3.64
N SER A 15 -26.66 11.76 -4.37
CA SER A 15 -25.36 11.92 -5.01
C SER A 15 -24.93 13.38 -4.93
N TRP A 16 -23.68 13.59 -4.52
CA TRP A 16 -23.02 14.89 -4.49
C TRP A 16 -21.76 14.80 -5.33
N THR A 17 -21.66 15.63 -6.36
CA THR A 17 -20.42 15.85 -7.09
C THR A 17 -19.79 17.13 -6.58
N VAL A 18 -18.53 17.06 -6.16
CA VAL A 18 -17.83 18.16 -5.52
C VAL A 18 -16.57 18.48 -6.33
N THR A 19 -16.48 19.70 -6.82
CA THR A 19 -15.29 20.22 -7.50
C THR A 19 -14.26 20.65 -6.47
N VAL A 20 -13.00 20.27 -6.68
CA VAL A 20 -11.87 20.67 -5.81
C VAL A 20 -11.20 21.90 -6.41
N PRO A 21 -11.03 23.01 -5.65
CA PRO A 21 -10.31 24.18 -6.15
C PRO A 21 -8.85 23.88 -6.50
N ASP A 22 -8.32 24.57 -7.51
CA ASP A 22 -6.93 24.42 -7.93
C ASP A 22 -5.95 24.76 -6.80
N GLY A 23 -4.92 23.92 -6.62
CA GLY A 23 -3.94 24.07 -5.53
C GLY A 23 -4.43 23.56 -4.17
N PHE A 24 -5.66 23.06 -4.06
CA PHE A 24 -6.22 22.49 -2.85
C PHE A 24 -6.52 20.99 -3.00
N TYR A 25 -6.65 20.32 -1.86
CA TYR A 25 -7.27 19.02 -1.74
C TYR A 25 -8.49 19.10 -0.80
N ALA A 26 -9.39 18.14 -0.93
CA ALA A 26 -10.56 17.98 -0.07
C ALA A 26 -10.27 16.95 1.02
N LYS A 27 -10.43 17.35 2.29
CA LYS A 27 -10.52 16.42 3.42
C LYS A 27 -12.00 16.17 3.73
N LEU A 28 -12.47 14.97 3.41
CA LEU A 28 -13.84 14.53 3.67
C LEU A 28 -13.89 13.71 4.96
N VAL A 29 -14.73 14.12 5.91
CA VAL A 29 -14.98 13.39 7.16
C VAL A 29 -16.42 12.89 7.13
N ILE A 30 -16.61 11.58 7.19
CA ILE A 30 -17.93 10.93 7.10
C ILE A 30 -18.30 10.34 8.47
N SER A 31 -19.53 10.58 8.92
CA SER A 31 -20.17 9.79 9.97
C SER A 31 -21.35 9.06 9.36
N ALA A 32 -21.28 7.73 9.35
CA ALA A 32 -22.28 6.91 8.71
C ALA A 32 -22.52 5.60 9.45
N LYS A 33 -23.77 5.15 9.47
CA LYS A 33 -24.19 3.86 10.02
C LYS A 33 -25.33 3.27 9.18
N ALA A 34 -25.02 2.21 8.45
CA ALA A 34 -26.01 1.33 7.85
C ALA A 34 -26.60 0.41 8.93
N MET A 35 -27.90 0.12 8.83
CA MET A 35 -28.60 -0.81 9.73
C MET A 35 -28.82 -2.19 9.07
N ASP A 36 -28.35 -2.38 7.85
CA ASP A 36 -28.41 -3.61 7.06
C ASP A 36 -27.12 -3.78 6.21
N ARG A 37 -27.06 -4.84 5.39
CA ARG A 37 -25.93 -5.12 4.49
C ARG A 37 -26.07 -4.46 3.12
N ASP A 38 -27.29 -4.11 2.73
CA ASP A 38 -27.60 -3.61 1.40
C ASP A 38 -27.55 -2.08 1.31
N THR A 39 -27.57 -1.36 2.45
CA THR A 39 -27.27 0.07 2.50
C THR A 39 -25.77 0.30 2.43
N TYR A 40 -25.37 1.23 1.56
CA TYR A 40 -23.99 1.61 1.44
C TYR A 40 -23.85 3.08 1.05
N PHE A 41 -22.67 3.59 1.34
CA PHE A 41 -22.19 4.84 0.81
C PHE A 41 -20.89 4.58 0.08
N GLN A 42 -20.66 5.37 -0.96
CA GLN A 42 -19.56 5.22 -1.86
C GLN A 42 -18.92 6.57 -2.13
N THR A 43 -17.61 6.56 -2.29
CA THR A 43 -16.86 7.70 -2.80
C THR A 43 -16.12 7.29 -4.06
N ILE A 44 -16.09 8.17 -5.05
CA ILE A 44 -15.36 7.99 -6.31
C ILE A 44 -14.40 9.17 -6.43
N ASP A 45 -13.10 8.91 -6.49
CA ASP A 45 -12.09 9.96 -6.64
C ASP A 45 -11.91 10.39 -8.11
N SER A 46 -11.03 11.35 -8.36
CA SER A 46 -10.82 11.92 -9.69
C SER A 46 -10.18 10.95 -10.70
N ALA A 47 -9.51 9.90 -10.22
CA ALA A 47 -8.99 8.82 -11.05
C ALA A 47 -10.02 7.70 -11.28
N GLY A 48 -11.23 7.83 -10.71
CA GLY A 48 -12.29 6.85 -10.81
C GLY A 48 -12.20 5.71 -9.80
N ASN A 49 -11.29 5.76 -8.83
CA ASN A 49 -11.20 4.72 -7.81
C ASN A 49 -12.39 4.80 -6.85
N LEU A 50 -13.03 3.65 -6.61
CA LEU A 50 -14.24 3.55 -5.79
C LEU A 50 -13.92 3.00 -4.39
N ALA A 51 -14.46 3.63 -3.36
CA ALA A 51 -14.49 3.09 -2.00
C ALA A 51 -15.93 2.99 -1.49
N LYS A 52 -16.39 1.75 -1.26
CA LYS A 52 -17.71 1.43 -0.69
C LYS A 52 -17.59 1.05 0.78
N THR A 53 -18.51 1.53 1.60
CA THR A 53 -18.53 1.26 3.05
C THR A 53 -19.96 1.38 3.59
N GLY A 54 -20.22 0.69 4.71
CA GLY A 54 -21.51 0.69 5.40
C GLY A 54 -21.45 1.34 6.78
N ASN A 55 -20.26 1.60 7.32
CA ASN A 55 -20.08 2.25 8.61
C ASN A 55 -18.82 3.12 8.61
N GLU A 56 -18.94 4.41 8.93
CA GLU A 56 -17.80 5.32 9.10
C GLU A 56 -17.87 6.05 10.44
N LYS A 57 -16.72 6.08 11.11
CA LYS A 57 -16.54 6.71 12.42
C LYS A 57 -15.63 7.94 12.31
N MET A 58 -15.90 8.81 11.34
CA MET A 58 -15.19 10.08 11.13
C MET A 58 -13.70 9.93 10.78
N LYS A 59 -13.30 8.80 10.19
CA LYS A 59 -11.95 8.65 9.62
C LYS A 59 -11.90 9.44 8.30
N PRO A 60 -10.88 10.29 8.08
CA PRO A 60 -10.85 11.17 6.92
C PRO A 60 -10.56 10.40 5.63
N TYR A 61 -11.12 10.91 4.54
CA TYR A 61 -10.76 10.62 3.16
C TYR A 61 -10.14 11.88 2.55
N TYR A 62 -9.29 11.69 1.56
CA TYR A 62 -8.59 12.76 0.89
C TYR A 62 -8.85 12.65 -0.61
N PHE A 63 -9.31 13.75 -1.22
CA PHE A 63 -9.63 13.81 -2.63
C PHE A 63 -8.94 15.01 -3.27
N VAL A 64 -8.61 14.86 -4.55
CA VAL A 64 -7.89 15.87 -5.32
C VAL A 64 -8.69 16.24 -6.56
N GLY A 65 -8.24 17.26 -7.27
CA GLY A 65 -8.92 17.76 -8.47
C GLY A 65 -9.03 16.73 -9.60
N PRO A 66 -9.94 16.97 -10.57
CA PRO A 66 -10.84 18.14 -10.61
C PRO A 66 -12.11 17.99 -9.77
N LYS A 67 -12.54 16.76 -9.47
CA LYS A 67 -13.77 16.48 -8.71
C LYS A 67 -13.74 15.11 -8.06
N PHE A 68 -14.59 14.93 -7.06
CA PHE A 68 -14.94 13.62 -6.52
C PHE A 68 -16.45 13.51 -6.30
N THR A 69 -16.95 12.29 -6.22
CA THR A 69 -18.37 12.00 -6.01
C THR A 69 -18.57 11.28 -4.69
N ILE A 70 -19.59 11.69 -3.94
CA ILE A 70 -20.15 10.96 -2.80
C ILE A 70 -21.52 10.48 -3.23
N ALA A 71 -21.80 9.18 -3.09
CA ALA A 71 -23.12 8.65 -3.36
C ALA A 71 -23.57 7.70 -2.25
N LEU A 72 -24.87 7.61 -2.08
CA LEU A 72 -25.55 6.88 -1.01
C LEU A 72 -26.74 6.16 -1.62
N SER A 73 -26.93 4.90 -1.22
CA SER A 73 -28.15 4.15 -1.46
C SER A 73 -28.55 3.43 -0.18
N SER A 74 -29.77 3.69 0.29
CA SER A 74 -30.31 3.12 1.53
C SER A 74 -31.46 2.17 1.26
N ASN A 75 -31.31 0.92 1.70
CA ASN A 75 -32.33 -0.13 1.61
C ASN A 75 -33.05 -0.36 2.95
N ALA A 76 -32.52 0.24 4.02
CA ALA A 76 -33.12 0.34 5.35
C ALA A 76 -32.84 1.73 5.95
N PRO A 77 -33.49 2.10 7.07
CA PRO A 77 -33.14 3.33 7.78
C PRO A 77 -31.65 3.37 8.11
N ALA A 78 -31.02 4.51 7.87
CA ALA A 78 -29.59 4.70 8.04
C ALA A 78 -29.30 6.04 8.72
N ALA A 79 -28.04 6.29 9.04
CA ALA A 79 -27.61 7.62 9.42
C ALA A 79 -26.39 8.01 8.58
N PHE A 80 -26.39 9.22 8.04
CA PHE A 80 -25.33 9.71 7.16
C PHE A 80 -25.17 11.22 7.28
N GLY A 81 -23.94 11.66 7.50
CA GLY A 81 -23.55 13.05 7.44
C GLY A 81 -22.07 13.17 7.13
N PHE A 82 -21.68 14.27 6.49
CA PHE A 82 -20.29 14.51 6.14
C PHE A 82 -19.92 15.98 6.26
N LYS A 83 -18.61 16.23 6.39
CA LYS A 83 -17.99 17.55 6.32
C LYS A 83 -16.85 17.53 5.31
N ILE A 84 -16.81 18.52 4.43
CA ILE A 84 -15.70 18.75 3.50
C ILE A 84 -14.90 19.96 4.01
N ILE A 85 -13.58 19.82 4.02
CA ILE A 85 -12.64 20.88 4.37
C ILE A 85 -11.64 21.01 3.23
N TRP A 86 -11.47 22.23 2.73
CA TRP A 86 -10.48 22.55 1.71
C TRP A 86 -9.16 22.93 2.37
N LEU A 87 -8.07 22.30 1.96
CA LEU A 87 -6.72 22.56 2.48
C LEU A 87 -5.74 22.67 1.31
N PRO A 88 -4.76 23.58 1.37
CA PRO A 88 -3.72 23.65 0.34
C PRO A 88 -2.85 22.39 0.40
N PHE A 89 -2.27 21.99 -0.74
CA PHE A 89 -1.23 20.97 -0.74
C PHE A 89 -0.03 21.41 0.12
N PRO A 90 0.67 20.47 0.78
CA PRO A 90 1.82 20.82 1.59
C PRO A 90 2.99 21.29 0.73
N ASN A 91 3.68 22.32 1.21
CA ASN A 91 4.90 22.86 0.60
C ASN A 91 6.19 22.28 1.21
N ILE A 92 6.07 21.28 2.08
CA ILE A 92 7.22 20.61 2.72
C ILE A 92 7.76 19.60 1.74
N ASP A 93 8.80 19.99 1.01
CA ASP A 93 9.54 19.11 0.11
C ASP A 93 10.62 18.36 0.89
N ILE A 94 10.56 17.03 0.89
CA ILE A 94 11.58 16.19 1.54
C ILE A 94 12.63 15.69 0.54
N GLY A 95 12.54 16.14 -0.72
CA GLY A 95 13.57 15.98 -1.72
C GLY A 95 13.17 15.11 -2.90
N TYR A 96 14.21 14.64 -3.58
CA TYR A 96 14.15 13.84 -4.78
C TYR A 96 14.93 12.55 -4.55
N SER A 97 14.31 11.40 -4.86
CA SER A 97 15.00 10.10 -4.83
C SER A 97 14.97 9.40 -6.19
N GLY A 98 16.10 8.80 -6.55
CA GLY A 98 16.21 7.90 -7.69
C GLY A 98 16.09 6.46 -7.21
N VAL A 99 15.23 5.67 -7.85
CA VAL A 99 15.10 4.25 -7.54
C VAL A 99 16.26 3.50 -8.18
N THR A 100 16.94 2.68 -7.38
CA THR A 100 18.07 1.84 -7.81
C THR A 100 17.80 0.39 -7.42
N GLU A 101 18.74 -0.52 -7.69
CA GLU A 101 18.63 -1.91 -7.24
C GLU A 101 18.47 -2.06 -5.72
N ALA A 102 18.95 -1.11 -4.91
CA ALA A 102 18.74 -1.12 -3.46
C ALA A 102 17.26 -0.97 -3.03
N ALA A 103 16.37 -0.61 -3.96
CA ALA A 103 15.01 -0.13 -3.70
C ALA A 103 15.00 1.15 -2.85
N GLU A 104 13.81 1.74 -2.70
CA GLU A 104 13.57 2.90 -1.85
C GLU A 104 12.42 2.60 -0.89
N VAL A 105 12.56 2.96 0.39
CA VAL A 105 11.51 2.82 1.41
C VAL A 105 11.16 4.18 1.98
N LEU A 106 9.90 4.58 1.81
CA LEU A 106 9.39 5.82 2.39
C LEU A 106 8.56 5.54 3.65
N ASN A 107 8.74 6.37 4.67
CA ASN A 107 7.75 6.50 5.74
C ASN A 107 6.56 7.34 5.22
N ALA A 108 5.54 6.64 4.74
CA ALA A 108 4.45 7.23 3.98
C ALA A 108 3.48 8.07 4.81
N THR A 109 3.42 7.90 6.13
CA THR A 109 2.40 8.54 6.97
C THR A 109 2.94 9.26 8.22
N GLY A 110 4.24 9.17 8.48
CA GLY A 110 4.86 9.73 9.68
C GLY A 110 4.81 11.26 9.78
N ILE A 111 5.06 11.97 8.68
CA ILE A 111 5.04 13.43 8.61
C ILE A 111 4.25 13.92 7.40
N ILE A 112 3.85 15.20 7.38
CA ILE A 112 3.27 15.82 6.19
C ILE A 112 4.40 16.17 5.22
N TYR A 113 4.32 15.74 3.96
CA TYR A 113 5.38 15.97 2.99
C TYR A 113 4.88 15.88 1.53
N LYS A 114 5.77 16.29 0.63
CA LYS A 114 5.80 16.01 -0.81
C LYS A 114 7.20 15.48 -1.16
N GLN A 115 7.26 14.42 -1.98
CA GLN A 115 8.52 13.86 -2.47
C GLN A 115 8.38 13.47 -3.94
N SER A 116 9.37 13.84 -4.76
CA SER A 116 9.48 13.41 -6.15
C SER A 116 10.40 12.21 -6.26
N ILE A 117 10.03 11.23 -7.08
CA ILE A 117 10.74 9.96 -7.19
C ILE A 117 10.81 9.58 -8.65
N TYR A 118 11.98 9.17 -9.12
CA TYR A 118 12.23 8.83 -10.51
C TYR A 118 12.86 7.45 -10.64
N SER A 119 12.53 6.76 -11.73
CA SER A 119 13.10 5.46 -12.08
C SER A 119 13.22 5.31 -13.60
N ARG A 120 14.22 4.55 -14.05
CA ARG A 120 14.50 4.36 -15.48
C ARG A 120 13.66 3.23 -16.09
N GLY A 121 13.54 2.08 -15.45
CA GLY A 121 12.73 0.96 -15.95
C GLY A 121 11.25 1.05 -15.55
N GLY A 122 10.85 2.16 -14.92
CA GLY A 122 9.51 2.38 -14.38
C GLY A 122 9.44 2.18 -12.87
N ILE A 123 8.24 2.31 -12.30
CA ILE A 123 8.05 2.36 -10.85
C ILE A 123 7.05 1.29 -10.40
N HIS A 124 7.44 0.47 -9.42
CA HIS A 124 6.62 -0.53 -8.76
C HIS A 124 6.40 -0.15 -7.30
N LEU A 125 5.13 -0.10 -6.88
CA LEU A 125 4.72 0.39 -5.56
C LEU A 125 4.05 -0.71 -4.73
N LEU A 126 4.57 -0.91 -3.52
CA LEU A 126 4.03 -1.84 -2.53
C LEU A 126 3.87 -1.12 -1.18
N PRO A 127 2.63 -0.83 -0.74
CA PRO A 127 2.37 -0.26 0.58
C PRO A 127 2.39 -1.34 1.68
N PHE A 128 2.98 -1.01 2.82
CA PHE A 128 3.10 -1.86 4.01
C PHE A 128 2.60 -1.08 5.23
N PRO A 129 1.36 -1.31 5.70
CA PRO A 129 0.87 -0.61 6.88
C PRO A 129 1.64 -1.05 8.13
N GLN A 130 1.78 -0.14 9.09
CA GLN A 130 2.32 -0.49 10.40
C GLN A 130 1.40 -1.48 11.13
N ASP A 131 0.09 -1.39 10.90
CA ASP A 131 -0.91 -2.31 11.45
C ASP A 131 -1.81 -2.83 10.31
N PRO A 132 -1.69 -4.11 9.92
CA PRO A 132 -2.46 -4.69 8.82
C PRO A 132 -3.97 -4.79 9.12
N THR A 133 -4.38 -4.59 10.39
CA THR A 133 -5.79 -4.56 10.80
C THR A 133 -6.38 -3.15 10.87
N ASN A 134 -5.53 -2.11 10.88
CA ASN A 134 -5.95 -0.71 11.04
C ASN A 134 -5.07 0.24 10.20
N TYR A 135 -5.26 0.19 8.88
CA TYR A 135 -4.44 0.89 7.89
C TYR A 135 -5.12 2.14 7.29
N PHE A 136 -6.06 2.77 8.01
CA PHE A 136 -6.79 3.94 7.50
C PHE A 136 -5.91 5.18 7.31
N SER A 137 -4.76 5.25 7.98
CA SER A 137 -3.74 6.29 7.78
C SER A 137 -3.23 6.33 6.34
N LEU A 138 -3.17 5.20 5.65
CA LEU A 138 -2.75 5.14 4.24
C LEU A 138 -3.63 5.97 3.29
N ARG A 139 -4.83 6.40 3.71
CA ARG A 139 -5.70 7.28 2.91
C ARG A 139 -5.09 8.67 2.68
N SER A 140 -4.20 9.14 3.55
CA SER A 140 -3.56 10.46 3.41
C SER A 140 -2.31 10.45 2.52
N ALA A 141 -1.77 9.27 2.23
CA ALA A 141 -0.64 9.08 1.35
C ALA A 141 -1.13 8.91 -0.10
N LEU A 142 -0.98 9.96 -0.91
CA LEU A 142 -1.43 10.05 -2.29
C LEU A 142 -0.26 9.85 -3.26
N VAL A 143 -0.54 9.22 -4.40
CA VAL A 143 0.42 9.00 -5.48
C VAL A 143 -0.06 9.72 -6.73
N PHE A 144 0.85 10.43 -7.36
CA PHE A 144 0.65 11.08 -8.66
C PHE A 144 1.72 10.63 -9.63
N GLU A 145 1.35 10.41 -10.88
CA GLU A 145 2.25 10.10 -11.98
C GLU A 145 2.66 11.38 -12.73
N GLY A 146 3.95 11.61 -12.87
CA GLY A 146 4.54 12.78 -13.53
C GLY A 146 5.75 13.34 -12.78
N GLY A 147 6.60 14.10 -13.47
CA GLY A 147 7.88 14.60 -12.94
C GLY A 147 7.79 15.82 -12.03
N SER A 148 6.71 16.60 -12.10
CA SER A 148 6.58 17.82 -11.30
C SER A 148 5.12 18.19 -11.02
N PHE A 149 4.89 18.63 -9.77
CA PHE A 149 3.59 19.12 -9.30
C PHE A 149 3.63 20.65 -9.21
N PRO A 150 2.62 21.39 -9.74
CA PRO A 150 1.41 20.89 -10.42
C PRO A 150 1.69 20.40 -11.85
N GLY A 151 0.89 19.43 -12.33
CA GLY A 151 1.03 18.84 -13.68
C GLY A 151 1.01 17.31 -13.73
N CYS A 152 1.13 16.65 -12.58
CA CYS A 152 1.01 15.20 -12.47
C CYS A 152 -0.45 14.71 -12.51
N ASN A 153 -0.66 13.49 -13.01
CA ASN A 153 -1.94 12.79 -12.97
C ASN A 153 -2.11 12.09 -11.62
N TYR A 154 -3.25 12.30 -10.95
CA TYR A 154 -3.54 11.55 -9.73
C TYR A 154 -3.84 10.08 -10.05
N VAL A 155 -3.19 9.19 -9.31
CA VAL A 155 -3.29 7.73 -9.49
C VAL A 155 -4.24 7.12 -8.46
N GLY A 156 -4.05 7.48 -7.19
CA GLY A 156 -4.75 6.88 -6.08
C GLY A 156 -4.05 7.14 -4.75
N ASN A 157 -4.52 6.48 -3.70
CA ASN A 157 -3.87 6.48 -2.39
C ASN A 157 -3.39 5.09 -1.98
N LEU A 158 -2.47 5.05 -1.02
CA LEU A 158 -1.88 3.80 -0.56
C LEU A 158 -2.91 2.87 0.09
N TYR A 159 -4.01 3.39 0.63
CA TYR A 159 -5.10 2.57 1.19
C TYR A 159 -5.79 1.74 0.10
N GLN A 160 -6.07 2.34 -1.06
CA GLN A 160 -6.64 1.63 -2.21
C GLN A 160 -5.65 0.61 -2.77
N MET A 161 -4.38 0.99 -2.92
CA MET A 161 -3.32 0.10 -3.39
C MET A 161 -3.15 -1.11 -2.46
N TYR A 162 -3.14 -0.90 -1.14
CA TYR A 162 -3.04 -2.01 -0.19
C TYR A 162 -4.24 -2.96 -0.25
N ARG A 163 -5.45 -2.42 -0.44
CA ARG A 163 -6.68 -3.21 -0.49
C ARG A 163 -6.85 -4.02 -1.77
N SER A 164 -6.31 -3.56 -2.88
CA SER A 164 -6.41 -4.28 -4.15
C SER A 164 -5.61 -5.59 -4.13
N LYS A 165 -4.63 -5.71 -3.23
CA LYS A 165 -3.64 -6.81 -3.17
C LYS A 165 -2.92 -7.02 -4.51
N LYS A 166 -2.92 -6.00 -5.36
CA LYS A 166 -2.21 -5.97 -6.63
C LYS A 166 -1.19 -4.83 -6.55
N PRO A 167 0.07 -5.10 -6.89
CA PRO A 167 1.05 -4.03 -6.99
C PRO A 167 0.61 -3.00 -8.02
N TYR A 168 0.97 -1.75 -7.79
CA TYR A 168 0.80 -0.69 -8.80
C TYR A 168 2.12 -0.53 -9.54
N SER A 169 2.13 -0.71 -10.86
CA SER A 169 3.35 -0.65 -11.69
C SER A 169 3.16 0.31 -12.86
N PHE A 170 4.14 1.17 -13.05
CA PHE A 170 4.32 2.00 -14.23
C PHE A 170 5.46 1.37 -15.03
N SER A 171 5.20 0.98 -16.29
CA SER A 171 6.09 0.12 -17.09
C SER A 171 7.05 0.87 -18.02
N SER A 172 7.06 2.20 -17.97
CA SER A 172 7.96 3.06 -18.75
C SER A 172 8.75 3.97 -17.81
N GLU A 173 9.84 4.56 -18.30
CA GLU A 173 10.56 5.66 -17.62
C GLU A 173 9.54 6.59 -16.97
N GLY A 174 9.66 6.72 -15.65
CA GLY A 174 8.55 7.16 -14.83
C GLY A 174 9.03 8.03 -13.70
N SER A 175 8.31 9.12 -13.47
CA SER A 175 8.41 9.87 -12.23
C SER A 175 7.08 9.81 -11.52
N ILE A 176 7.10 9.72 -10.20
CA ILE A 176 5.93 9.95 -9.38
C ILE A 176 6.19 11.08 -8.40
N VAL A 177 5.11 11.65 -7.90
CA VAL A 177 5.11 12.51 -6.72
C VAL A 177 4.25 11.84 -5.66
N VAL A 178 4.83 11.61 -4.49
CA VAL A 178 4.13 11.09 -3.31
C VAL A 178 3.87 12.24 -2.36
N PHE A 179 2.62 12.38 -1.92
CA PHE A 179 2.22 13.31 -0.88
C PHE A 179 1.76 12.54 0.34
N ASN A 180 2.13 12.98 1.54
CA ASN A 180 1.32 12.70 2.73
C ASN A 180 0.64 13.97 3.21
N LEU A 181 -0.68 13.98 3.18
CA LEU A 181 -1.49 15.17 3.49
C LEU A 181 -1.78 15.35 4.98
N ALA A 182 -1.57 14.30 5.79
CA ALA A 182 -1.78 14.35 7.23
C ALA A 182 -0.84 13.38 7.95
N ALA A 183 -0.08 13.90 8.92
CA ALA A 183 0.72 13.06 9.80
C ALA A 183 -0.20 12.23 10.71
N SER A 184 -0.10 10.91 10.64
CA SER A 184 -0.76 10.00 11.57
C SER A 184 0.14 9.68 12.78
N GLY A 185 1.45 9.87 12.64
CA GLY A 185 2.46 9.38 13.57
C GLY A 185 2.74 7.88 13.42
N ASN A 186 2.04 7.18 12.52
CA ASN A 186 2.37 5.80 12.16
C ASN A 186 3.62 5.77 11.28
N SER A 187 4.30 4.63 11.27
CA SER A 187 5.38 4.31 10.36
C SER A 187 4.89 3.37 9.26
N ASP A 188 3.76 3.69 8.62
CA ASP A 188 3.35 2.97 7.42
C ASP A 188 4.41 3.19 6.33
N LYS A 189 4.84 2.11 5.67
CA LYS A 189 5.90 2.16 4.67
C LYS A 189 5.34 2.06 3.25
N LEU A 190 6.07 2.66 2.32
CA LEU A 190 5.90 2.45 0.89
C LEU A 190 7.24 1.96 0.35
N LEU A 191 7.26 0.71 -0.13
CA LEU A 191 8.38 0.18 -0.90
C LEU A 191 8.22 0.59 -2.35
N ILE A 192 9.31 1.06 -2.93
CA ILE A 192 9.39 1.56 -4.30
C ILE A 192 10.56 0.87 -4.97
N GLN A 193 10.26 0.16 -6.06
CA GLN A 193 11.24 -0.60 -6.82
C GLN A 193 11.19 -0.20 -8.29
N ASP A 194 12.29 -0.39 -9.00
CA ASP A 194 12.26 -0.29 -10.46
C ASP A 194 11.48 -1.49 -11.00
N THR A 195 10.47 -1.23 -11.85
CA THR A 195 9.64 -2.27 -12.46
C THR A 195 10.48 -3.31 -13.21
N GLU A 196 11.62 -2.91 -13.80
CA GLU A 196 12.49 -3.82 -14.55
C GLU A 196 13.02 -4.99 -13.69
N TYR A 197 13.21 -4.78 -12.38
CA TYR A 197 13.73 -5.78 -11.44
C TYR A 197 12.67 -6.74 -10.90
N VAL A 198 11.39 -6.45 -11.14
CA VAL A 198 10.27 -7.18 -10.51
C VAL A 198 9.22 -7.66 -11.51
N GLN A 199 9.42 -7.41 -12.80
CA GLN A 199 8.47 -7.71 -13.88
C GLN A 199 8.11 -9.20 -14.03
N ASP A 200 8.96 -10.12 -13.57
CA ASP A 200 8.75 -11.56 -13.66
C ASP A 200 8.15 -12.19 -12.38
N ILE A 201 7.81 -11.36 -11.39
CA ILE A 201 7.18 -11.77 -10.14
C ILE A 201 5.67 -11.51 -10.22
N ALA A 202 4.89 -12.59 -10.17
CA ALA A 202 3.43 -12.53 -10.30
C ALA A 202 2.71 -12.24 -8.98
N GLN A 203 3.34 -12.57 -7.85
CA GLN A 203 2.76 -12.42 -6.53
C GLN A 203 3.76 -11.84 -5.55
N PHE A 204 3.31 -10.84 -4.79
CA PHE A 204 4.00 -10.29 -3.64
C PHE A 204 3.18 -10.57 -2.39
N VAL A 205 3.82 -11.14 -1.38
CA VAL A 205 3.26 -11.32 -0.05
C VAL A 205 4.10 -10.51 0.93
N GLU A 206 3.40 -9.77 1.78
CA GLU A 206 4.02 -9.00 2.84
C GLU A 206 4.51 -9.93 3.94
N LEU A 207 5.77 -9.78 4.31
CA LEU A 207 6.39 -10.43 5.44
C LEU A 207 6.36 -9.48 6.64
N TYR A 208 5.45 -9.77 7.56
CA TYR A 208 5.28 -9.02 8.80
C TYR A 208 5.85 -9.82 9.98
N PRO A 209 7.15 -9.68 10.30
CA PRO A 209 7.76 -10.42 11.39
C PRO A 209 7.23 -9.95 12.74
N GLU A 210 6.33 -10.73 13.33
CA GLU A 210 5.94 -10.53 14.72
C GLU A 210 7.07 -10.98 15.65
N ILE A 211 7.52 -10.06 16.51
CA ILE A 211 8.59 -10.32 17.46
C ILE A 211 8.07 -11.30 18.54
N LYS A 212 8.84 -12.37 18.82
CA LYS A 212 8.55 -13.44 19.80
C LYS A 212 7.42 -14.41 19.45
N THR A 213 6.94 -14.44 18.22
CA THR A 213 6.06 -15.51 17.74
C THR A 213 6.73 -16.26 16.61
N SER A 214 6.39 -17.55 16.50
CA SER A 214 6.65 -18.31 15.29
C SER A 214 5.46 -18.14 14.37
N TYR A 215 5.68 -17.74 13.12
CA TYR A 215 4.62 -17.56 12.14
C TYR A 215 5.02 -18.18 10.81
N THR A 216 4.04 -18.59 10.03
CA THR A 216 4.24 -19.20 8.72
C THR A 216 3.54 -18.37 7.66
N GLU A 217 4.27 -18.04 6.61
CA GLU A 217 3.74 -17.37 5.43
C GLU A 217 3.87 -18.26 4.20
N THR A 218 2.91 -18.12 3.29
CA THR A 218 2.82 -18.90 2.07
C THR A 218 2.84 -17.99 0.85
N ILE A 219 3.67 -18.34 -0.12
CA ILE A 219 3.64 -17.76 -1.46
C ILE A 219 3.33 -18.85 -2.48
N ASN A 220 2.67 -18.47 -3.57
CA ASN A 220 2.29 -19.37 -4.65
C ASN A 220 2.28 -18.61 -5.99
N GLY A 221 3.39 -18.71 -6.73
CA GLY A 221 3.54 -18.12 -8.05
C GLY A 221 3.00 -19.01 -9.18
N GLY A 222 2.61 -20.26 -8.89
CA GLY A 222 2.22 -21.22 -9.91
C GLY A 222 3.37 -21.50 -10.89
N LYS A 223 3.27 -21.00 -12.12
CA LYS A 223 4.36 -21.11 -13.12
C LYS A 223 5.30 -19.91 -13.16
N LEU A 224 4.97 -18.84 -12.45
CA LEU A 224 5.73 -17.60 -12.40
C LEU A 224 6.42 -17.49 -11.04
N LYS A 225 7.32 -16.50 -10.91
CA LYS A 225 7.96 -16.23 -9.63
C LYS A 225 6.96 -15.66 -8.64
N SER A 226 7.22 -15.90 -7.37
CA SER A 226 6.53 -15.25 -6.26
C SER A 226 7.53 -14.74 -5.25
N SER A 227 7.17 -13.68 -4.52
CA SER A 227 8.05 -13.05 -3.56
C SER A 227 7.39 -12.81 -2.22
N LEU A 228 8.16 -13.05 -1.17
CA LEU A 228 7.86 -12.69 0.20
C LEU A 228 8.78 -11.52 0.58
N VAL A 229 8.20 -10.37 0.95
CA VAL A 229 8.90 -9.08 1.06
C VAL A 229 8.73 -8.47 2.43
N SER A 230 9.82 -8.06 3.08
CA SER A 230 9.77 -7.26 4.32
C SER A 230 10.42 -5.90 4.13
N VAL A 231 9.78 -4.87 4.69
CA VAL A 231 10.34 -3.52 4.86
C VAL A 231 10.39 -3.05 6.31
N SER A 232 10.33 -4.01 7.23
CA SER A 232 10.21 -3.74 8.66
C SER A 232 11.53 -3.27 9.31
N GLY A 233 12.67 -3.59 8.71
CA GLY A 233 13.98 -3.44 9.35
C GLY A 233 14.21 -4.41 10.52
N ALA A 234 13.25 -5.30 10.82
CA ALA A 234 13.33 -6.18 11.96
C ALA A 234 14.26 -7.37 11.71
N ASN A 235 14.85 -7.89 12.79
CA ASN A 235 15.64 -9.12 12.76
C ASN A 235 14.72 -10.33 12.85
N PHE A 236 14.92 -11.32 11.99
CA PHE A 236 14.18 -12.58 12.05
C PHE A 236 15.04 -13.76 11.64
N LYS A 237 14.63 -14.92 12.12
CA LYS A 237 15.26 -16.20 11.86
C LYS A 237 14.34 -17.04 10.99
N LEU A 238 14.77 -17.40 9.80
CA LEU A 238 14.11 -18.39 8.96
C LEU A 238 14.43 -19.78 9.53
N THR A 239 13.43 -20.53 9.96
CA THR A 239 13.60 -21.82 10.64
C THR A 239 13.19 -23.00 9.78
N LYS A 240 12.32 -22.79 8.79
CA LYS A 240 11.87 -23.84 7.87
C LYS A 240 11.42 -23.26 6.53
N VAL A 241 11.72 -23.98 5.46
CA VAL A 241 11.17 -23.72 4.12
C VAL A 241 10.67 -25.03 3.54
N LYS A 242 9.46 -25.04 3.00
CA LYS A 242 8.93 -26.16 2.21
C LYS A 242 8.57 -25.64 0.84
N MET A 243 9.22 -26.14 -0.20
CA MET A 243 8.96 -25.79 -1.60
C MET A 243 9.14 -27.02 -2.49
N ASP A 244 8.72 -26.93 -3.75
CA ASP A 244 8.88 -28.00 -4.74
C ASP A 244 10.37 -28.29 -5.02
N ASP A 245 10.71 -29.56 -5.28
CA ASP A 245 12.12 -30.00 -5.44
C ASP A 245 12.82 -29.35 -6.65
N GLU A 246 12.07 -29.02 -7.69
CA GLU A 246 12.55 -28.32 -8.89
C GLU A 246 12.59 -26.79 -8.71
N ALA A 247 12.00 -26.26 -7.64
CA ALA A 247 12.01 -24.83 -7.36
C ALA A 247 13.32 -24.39 -6.70
N THR A 248 13.63 -23.11 -6.90
CA THR A 248 14.75 -22.42 -6.25
C THR A 248 14.24 -21.24 -5.46
N MET A 249 14.96 -20.92 -4.37
CA MET A 249 14.70 -19.78 -3.50
C MET A 249 15.94 -18.90 -3.46
N ALA A 250 15.82 -17.68 -3.94
CA ALA A 250 16.85 -16.66 -3.84
C ALA A 250 16.49 -15.61 -2.78
N VAL A 251 17.50 -15.12 -2.08
CA VAL A 251 17.37 -14.09 -1.04
C VAL A 251 18.08 -12.83 -1.51
N TYR A 252 17.44 -11.67 -1.35
CA TYR A 252 17.94 -10.36 -1.79
C TYR A 252 17.83 -9.31 -0.69
N TYR A 253 18.83 -8.42 -0.61
CA TYR A 253 18.74 -7.17 0.14
C TYR A 253 18.50 -6.01 -0.85
N GLY A 254 17.24 -5.55 -0.96
CA GLY A 254 16.79 -4.64 -2.01
C GLY A 254 15.92 -5.33 -3.06
N SER A 255 15.96 -4.83 -4.30
CA SER A 255 15.24 -5.40 -5.44
C SER A 255 15.90 -6.67 -5.99
N PRO A 256 15.20 -7.59 -6.67
CA PRO A 256 15.78 -8.86 -7.14
C PRO A 256 16.75 -8.72 -8.33
N THR A 257 18.01 -8.35 -8.07
CA THR A 257 19.05 -8.18 -9.09
C THR A 257 20.29 -9.03 -8.77
N VAL A 258 21.25 -9.07 -9.70
CA VAL A 258 22.55 -9.71 -9.46
C VAL A 258 23.37 -8.96 -8.41
N GLY A 259 23.19 -7.64 -8.28
CA GLY A 259 23.93 -6.81 -7.31
C GLY A 259 23.45 -6.97 -5.86
N THR A 260 22.19 -7.36 -5.67
CA THR A 260 21.53 -7.45 -4.36
C THR A 260 21.31 -8.89 -3.86
N ILE A 261 21.60 -9.90 -4.70
CA ILE A 261 21.43 -11.30 -4.33
C ILE A 261 22.44 -11.68 -3.24
N VAL A 262 21.91 -12.27 -2.17
CA VAL A 262 22.71 -12.82 -1.08
C VAL A 262 23.09 -14.25 -1.40
N LYS A 263 22.08 -15.06 -1.72
CA LYS A 263 22.26 -16.48 -2.04
C LYS A 263 21.03 -17.06 -2.75
N ASN A 264 21.27 -18.04 -3.62
CA ASN A 264 20.26 -18.89 -4.21
C ASN A 264 20.36 -20.31 -3.62
N TYR A 265 19.23 -20.96 -3.35
CA TYR A 265 19.15 -22.29 -2.78
C TYR A 265 18.18 -23.16 -3.58
N THR A 266 18.56 -24.41 -3.82
CA THR A 266 17.61 -25.49 -4.12
C THR A 266 16.83 -25.91 -2.88
N ALA A 267 15.75 -26.68 -3.06
CA ALA A 267 14.94 -27.21 -1.95
C ALA A 267 15.78 -28.03 -0.96
N LEU A 268 16.72 -28.85 -1.46
CA LEU A 268 17.59 -29.65 -0.61
C LEU A 268 18.59 -28.79 0.18
N GLU A 269 19.15 -27.76 -0.45
CA GLU A 269 20.14 -26.89 0.18
C GLU A 269 19.54 -26.03 1.27
N ILE A 270 18.37 -25.40 1.03
CA ILE A 270 17.75 -24.54 2.04
C ILE A 270 17.31 -25.35 3.27
N ASN A 271 16.79 -26.56 3.08
CA ASN A 271 16.40 -27.45 4.18
C ASN A 271 17.58 -27.86 5.08
N LYS A 272 18.80 -27.91 4.54
CA LYS A 272 20.02 -28.16 5.31
C LYS A 272 20.62 -26.90 5.93
N ALA A 273 20.31 -25.74 5.36
CA ALA A 273 20.90 -24.46 5.76
C ALA A 273 20.15 -23.77 6.89
N VAL A 274 18.83 -23.97 7.00
CA VAL A 274 18.06 -23.41 8.12
C VAL A 274 18.50 -24.02 9.47
N PRO A 275 18.54 -23.24 10.56
CA PRO A 275 18.06 -21.86 10.66
C PRO A 275 19.04 -20.80 10.13
N LEU A 276 18.49 -19.76 9.49
CA LEU A 276 19.25 -18.61 8.95
C LEU A 276 18.75 -17.30 9.56
N ASN A 277 19.67 -16.39 9.90
CA ASN A 277 19.32 -15.06 10.42
C ASN A 277 19.37 -14.02 9.30
N PHE A 278 18.36 -13.14 9.25
CA PHE A 278 18.30 -12.03 8.32
C PHE A 278 18.06 -10.71 9.06
N GLN A 279 18.63 -9.64 8.51
CA GLN A 279 18.51 -8.26 8.97
C GLN A 279 18.59 -7.34 7.75
N GLY A 280 17.91 -6.20 7.77
CA GLY A 280 18.02 -5.23 6.68
C GLY A 280 16.72 -4.47 6.46
N GLU A 281 16.83 -3.30 5.83
CA GLU A 281 15.68 -2.44 5.57
C GLU A 281 14.72 -3.05 4.57
N VAL A 282 15.24 -3.60 3.45
CA VAL A 282 14.46 -4.32 2.44
C VAL A 282 15.01 -5.73 2.30
N LEU A 283 14.18 -6.74 2.59
CA LEU A 283 14.52 -8.14 2.35
C LEU A 283 13.45 -8.78 1.46
N GLN A 284 13.90 -9.52 0.45
CA GLN A 284 13.02 -10.29 -0.43
C GLN A 284 13.48 -11.74 -0.54
N PHE A 285 12.54 -12.68 -0.33
CA PHE A 285 12.68 -14.06 -0.75
C PHE A 285 11.93 -14.22 -2.06
N VAL A 286 12.58 -14.72 -3.10
CA VAL A 286 11.95 -14.97 -4.40
C VAL A 286 12.03 -16.46 -4.70
N VAL A 287 10.88 -17.08 -4.93
CA VAL A 287 10.77 -18.47 -5.33
C VAL A 287 10.45 -18.55 -6.82
N SER A 288 11.20 -19.39 -7.54
CA SER A 288 11.16 -19.45 -9.01
C SER A 288 9.82 -19.92 -9.58
N SER A 289 9.11 -20.77 -8.86
CA SER A 289 7.86 -21.40 -9.28
C SER A 289 7.19 -22.14 -8.12
N GLY A 290 5.93 -22.51 -8.31
CA GLY A 290 5.20 -23.38 -7.40
C GLY A 290 4.75 -22.66 -6.13
N LYS A 291 4.49 -23.48 -5.11
CA LYS A 291 4.10 -23.04 -3.76
C LYS A 291 5.28 -23.21 -2.81
N ALA A 292 5.49 -22.22 -1.95
CA ALA A 292 6.45 -22.30 -0.86
C ALA A 292 5.86 -21.82 0.46
N ASP A 293 6.10 -22.59 1.53
CA ASP A 293 5.74 -22.26 2.90
C ASP A 293 7.02 -21.93 3.69
N PHE A 294 7.05 -20.77 4.33
CA PHE A 294 8.19 -20.26 5.09
C PHE A 294 7.80 -20.13 6.56
N THR A 295 8.61 -20.64 7.47
CA THR A 295 8.42 -20.46 8.91
C THR A 295 9.54 -19.58 9.47
N PHE A 296 9.16 -18.55 10.22
CA PHE A 296 10.08 -17.59 10.83
C PHE A 296 9.85 -17.49 12.34
N ASP A 297 10.92 -17.17 13.05
CA ASP A 297 10.90 -16.76 14.46
C ASP A 297 11.45 -15.33 14.58
N GLY A 298 10.63 -14.40 15.08
CA GLY A 298 11.06 -13.01 15.34
C GLY A 298 11.84 -12.89 16.66
N TRP A 299 12.96 -12.16 16.66
CA TRP A 299 13.76 -11.91 17.87
C TRP A 299 14.20 -10.45 17.98
N LYS A 300 14.60 -10.05 19.20
CA LYS A 300 15.08 -8.69 19.48
C LYS A 300 16.55 -8.54 19.12
#